data_AF-A0A7C2DYY4-F1
#
_entry.id   AF-A0A7C2DYY4-F1
#
_cell.length_a   1.000
_cell.length_b   1.000
_cell.length_c   1.000
_cell.angle_alpha   90.00
_cell.angle_beta   90.00
_cell.angle_gamma   90.00
#
_symmetry.space_group_name_H-M   'P 1'
#
loop_
_entity.id
_entity.type
_entity.pdbx_description
1 polymer ?
#
loop_
_entity_poly.entity_id
_entity_poly.type
_entity_poly.pdbx_seq_one_letter_code
_entity_poly.pdbx_strand_id
1 'polypeptide(L)'
;MKTESKVNIKEAEMGAGISDEKVQEYLELIEFTARHPRLSKLVLNLTCNIPAFKDALPVSTKIYMGGRILESYRVDTKKGEISFAGVDRQIVGSEFLEIVYRNFMEAMGKEEAQKAMYDMHYKAMEEQLAELDYQSVLPAFCAPLFEAPVDLGLLDSNPALARLYREMECMLLRLLFNESGWGSPAFDSMPIPRRVTVRNSVESEWIRPSDEPICYAMAGLLAAFVSRISGEKYVVCETQCAATGADECLFSVVREK
;
A
#
# COMPACT_ATOMS: atom_id res chain seq x y z
N MET A 1 -13.65 13.78 -24.28
CA MET A 1 -12.22 13.82 -24.63
C MET A 1 -11.48 14.49 -23.49
N LYS A 2 -10.98 13.70 -22.52
CA LYS A 2 -9.98 14.21 -21.56
C LYS A 2 -8.64 14.18 -22.30
N THR A 3 -8.02 15.34 -22.46
CA THR A 3 -6.67 15.46 -23.01
C THR A 3 -5.70 14.73 -22.08
N GLU A 4 -5.15 13.61 -22.55
CA GLU A 4 -4.00 12.95 -21.94
C GLU A 4 -2.82 13.92 -22.02
N SER A 5 -2.55 14.61 -20.91
CA SER A 5 -1.31 15.36 -20.74
C SER A 5 -0.18 14.35 -20.67
N LYS A 6 0.49 14.13 -21.80
CA LYS A 6 1.77 13.42 -21.83
C LYS A 6 2.80 14.31 -21.16
N VAL A 7 3.04 14.08 -19.87
CA VAL A 7 4.16 14.68 -19.14
C VAL A 7 5.44 14.32 -19.89
N ASN A 8 6.18 15.34 -20.30
CA ASN A 8 7.41 15.18 -21.07
C ASN A 8 8.47 14.52 -20.17
N ILE A 9 8.98 13.36 -20.57
CA ILE A 9 9.83 12.48 -19.75
C ILE A 9 11.12 13.18 -19.29
N LYS A 10 11.66 14.12 -20.08
CA LYS A 10 12.81 14.96 -19.66
C LYS A 10 12.46 16.01 -18.61
N GLU A 11 11.21 16.45 -18.55
CA GLU A 11 10.70 17.29 -17.45
C GLU A 11 10.36 16.44 -16.23
N ALA A 12 10.21 15.12 -16.31
CA ALA A 12 10.09 14.25 -15.15
C ALA A 12 11.46 13.95 -14.50
N GLU A 13 12.51 13.77 -15.32
CA GLU A 13 13.90 13.68 -14.83
C GLU A 13 14.37 14.96 -14.11
N MET A 14 13.87 16.13 -14.53
CA MET A 14 14.16 17.43 -13.88
C MET A 14 13.07 17.94 -12.91
N GLY A 15 11.84 17.44 -13.01
CA GLY A 15 10.65 18.04 -12.39
C GLY A 15 10.33 17.53 -11.00
N ALA A 16 10.80 16.34 -10.62
CA ALA A 16 10.69 15.88 -9.24
C ALA A 16 11.73 16.55 -8.31
N GLY A 17 12.83 17.10 -8.87
CA GLY A 17 13.88 17.76 -8.08
C GLY A 17 14.57 16.85 -7.05
N ILE A 18 14.52 15.53 -7.26
CA ILE A 18 15.12 14.53 -6.39
C ILE A 18 16.57 14.32 -6.85
N SER A 19 17.52 14.95 -6.15
CA SER A 19 18.94 14.69 -6.41
C SER A 19 19.35 13.32 -5.87
N ASP A 20 20.31 12.67 -6.53
CA ASP A 20 20.91 11.42 -6.02
C ASP A 20 21.43 11.57 -4.59
N GLU A 21 21.96 12.75 -4.25
CA GLU A 21 22.38 13.09 -2.89
C GLU A 21 21.23 12.95 -1.88
N LYS A 22 20.06 13.53 -2.14
CA LYS A 22 18.88 13.40 -1.25
C LYS A 22 18.40 11.96 -1.15
N VAL A 23 18.45 11.20 -2.25
CA VAL A 23 18.09 9.77 -2.24
C VAL A 23 19.02 9.01 -1.32
N GLN A 24 20.33 9.23 -1.43
CA GLN A 24 21.32 8.56 -0.59
C GLN A 24 21.19 8.97 0.87
N GLU A 25 21.09 10.26 1.17
CA GLU A 25 20.89 10.76 2.54
C GLU A 25 19.68 10.10 3.21
N TYR A 26 18.56 9.98 2.49
CA TYR A 26 17.36 9.37 3.05
C TYR A 26 17.46 7.85 3.17
N LEU A 27 18.12 7.17 2.23
CA LEU A 27 18.41 5.75 2.35
C LEU A 27 19.32 5.46 3.54
N GLU A 28 20.36 6.27 3.75
CA GLU A 28 21.24 6.19 4.92
C GLU A 28 20.46 6.41 6.22
N LEU A 29 19.51 7.35 6.24
CA LEU A 29 18.61 7.55 7.37
C LEU A 29 17.73 6.33 7.65
N ILE A 30 17.10 5.75 6.62
CA ILE A 30 16.30 4.51 6.75
C ILE A 30 17.18 3.38 7.29
N GLU A 31 18.36 3.18 6.71
CA GLU A 31 19.28 2.14 7.16
C GLU A 31 19.75 2.33 8.59
N PHE A 32 20.13 3.56 8.95
CA PHE A 32 20.55 3.91 10.30
C PHE A 32 19.43 3.60 11.29
N THR A 33 18.20 3.99 10.98
CA THR A 33 17.06 3.74 11.88
C THR A 33 16.73 2.25 12.01
N ALA A 34 16.84 1.48 10.92
CA ALA A 34 16.68 0.05 10.92
C ALA A 34 17.78 -0.68 11.72
N ARG A 35 19.04 -0.23 11.63
CA ARG A 35 20.18 -0.81 12.36
C ARG A 35 20.18 -0.48 13.85
N HIS A 36 19.59 0.65 14.23
CA HIS A 36 19.62 1.15 15.61
C HIS A 36 18.23 1.35 16.24
N PRO A 37 17.35 0.32 16.24
CA PRO A 37 15.94 0.49 16.59
C PRO A 37 15.72 1.04 18.01
N ARG A 38 16.59 0.71 18.98
CA ARG A 38 16.52 1.25 20.34
C ARG A 38 16.87 2.74 20.40
N LEU A 39 17.92 3.15 19.68
CA LEU A 39 18.36 4.54 19.63
C LEU A 39 17.33 5.38 18.88
N SER A 40 16.88 4.90 17.73
CA SER A 40 15.80 5.49 16.94
C SER A 40 14.56 5.66 17.79
N LYS A 41 14.11 4.60 18.48
CA LYS A 41 12.96 4.70 19.39
C LYS A 41 13.19 5.71 20.52
N LEU A 42 14.40 5.85 21.06
CA LEU A 42 14.68 6.80 22.15
C LEU A 42 14.67 8.25 21.65
N VAL A 43 15.50 8.55 20.65
CA VAL A 43 15.69 9.91 20.11
C VAL A 43 14.44 10.37 19.38
N LEU A 44 13.91 9.51 18.51
CA LEU A 44 12.83 9.88 17.62
C LEU A 44 11.48 9.95 18.35
N ASN A 45 11.22 9.13 19.36
CA ASN A 45 10.01 9.31 20.17
C ASN A 45 10.04 10.63 20.94
N LEU A 46 11.20 11.07 21.43
CA LEU A 46 11.29 12.35 22.13
C LEU A 46 10.94 13.50 21.19
N THR A 47 11.41 13.48 19.95
CA THR A 47 11.12 14.53 18.96
C THR A 47 9.71 14.43 18.37
N CYS A 48 9.20 13.21 18.09
CA CYS A 48 7.86 13.01 17.53
C CYS A 48 6.73 13.40 18.46
N ASN A 49 6.95 13.35 19.77
CA ASN A 49 5.94 13.71 20.76
C ASN A 49 5.89 15.22 21.05
N ILE A 50 6.78 16.02 20.47
CA ILE A 50 6.69 17.49 20.54
C ILE A 50 5.56 17.94 19.60
N PRO A 51 4.50 18.61 20.11
CA PRO A 51 3.32 18.94 19.31
C PRO A 51 3.63 19.65 17.98
N ALA A 52 4.56 20.61 17.99
CA ALA A 52 4.94 21.36 16.79
C ALA A 52 5.54 20.48 15.68
N PHE A 53 6.27 19.42 16.04
CA PHE A 53 6.85 18.48 15.06
C PHE A 53 5.86 17.37 14.68
N LYS A 54 5.02 16.95 15.62
CA LYS A 54 4.06 15.86 15.42
C LYS A 54 3.13 16.15 14.23
N ASP A 55 2.67 17.39 14.09
CA ASP A 55 1.72 17.74 13.03
C ASP A 55 2.40 18.06 11.69
N ALA A 56 3.69 18.40 11.72
CA ALA A 56 4.47 18.78 10.53
C ALA A 56 5.12 17.59 9.81
N LEU A 57 5.34 16.46 10.50
CA LEU A 57 5.99 15.31 9.90
C LEU A 57 5.02 14.46 9.06
N PRO A 58 5.47 13.87 7.94
CA PRO A 58 4.71 12.86 7.22
C PRO A 58 4.52 11.57 8.04
N VAL A 59 3.45 10.84 7.76
CA VAL A 59 3.10 9.58 8.46
C VAL A 59 4.24 8.56 8.39
N SER A 60 4.81 8.37 7.20
CA SER A 60 5.99 7.53 6.93
C SER A 60 7.11 7.73 7.93
N THR A 61 7.45 8.99 8.16
CA THR A 61 8.54 9.40 9.02
C THR A 61 8.18 9.08 10.47
N LYS A 62 6.95 9.40 10.91
CA LYS A 62 6.48 9.03 12.27
C LYS A 62 6.55 7.53 12.51
N ILE A 63 6.22 6.71 11.53
CA ILE A 63 6.26 5.24 11.66
C ILE A 63 7.69 4.73 11.77
N TYR A 64 8.64 5.22 10.96
CA TYR A 64 10.06 4.90 11.14
C TYR A 64 10.57 5.36 12.51
N MET A 65 9.99 6.42 13.05
CA MET A 65 10.29 6.95 14.38
C MET A 65 9.64 6.16 15.53
N GLY A 66 8.86 5.11 15.22
CA GLY A 66 8.21 4.24 16.19
C GLY A 66 6.80 4.67 16.60
N GLY A 67 6.23 5.67 15.92
CA GLY A 67 4.84 6.08 16.07
C GLY A 67 3.88 5.01 15.57
N ARG A 68 2.66 5.01 16.12
CA ARG A 68 1.59 4.09 15.69
C ARG A 68 0.79 4.71 14.56
N ILE A 69 0.32 3.90 13.61
CA ILE A 69 -0.53 4.42 12.52
C ILE A 69 -1.80 5.10 13.05
N LEU A 70 -2.38 4.57 14.14
CA LEU A 70 -3.61 5.09 14.74
C LEU A 70 -3.45 6.55 15.20
N GLU A 71 -2.21 6.97 15.50
CA GLU A 71 -1.89 8.35 15.87
C GLU A 71 -1.85 9.29 14.65
N SER A 72 -1.90 8.73 13.44
CA SER A 72 -1.97 9.44 12.16
C SER A 72 -3.40 9.57 11.63
N TYR A 73 -4.37 8.91 12.26
CA TYR A 73 -5.78 9.11 11.93
C TYR A 73 -6.27 10.40 12.58
N ARG A 74 -7.03 11.17 11.80
CA ARG A 74 -7.82 12.28 12.33
C ARG A 74 -9.19 11.74 12.69
N VAL A 75 -9.58 11.91 13.95
CA VAL A 75 -10.91 11.52 14.45
C VAL A 75 -11.65 12.77 14.89
N ASP A 76 -12.73 13.12 14.18
CA ASP A 76 -13.65 14.18 14.57
C ASP A 76 -14.95 13.54 15.10
N THR A 77 -15.01 13.36 16.42
CA THR A 77 -16.15 12.72 17.08
C THR A 77 -17.44 13.54 17.03
N LYS A 78 -17.36 14.85 16.75
CA LYS A 78 -18.55 15.70 16.61
C LYS A 78 -19.22 15.50 15.27
N LYS A 79 -18.42 15.24 14.23
CA LYS A 79 -18.91 14.94 12.89
C LYS A 79 -19.08 13.45 12.62
N GLY A 80 -18.51 12.59 13.47
CA GLY A 80 -18.45 11.15 13.23
C GLY A 80 -17.49 10.78 12.11
N GLU A 81 -16.47 11.61 11.87
CA GLU A 81 -15.51 11.43 10.77
C GLU A 81 -14.22 10.80 11.29
N ILE A 82 -13.72 9.82 10.55
CA ILE A 82 -12.39 9.26 10.70
C ILE A 82 -11.71 9.42 9.35
N SER A 83 -10.54 10.05 9.29
CA SER A 83 -9.79 10.18 8.04
C SER A 83 -8.32 9.86 8.23
N PHE A 84 -7.72 9.39 7.15
CA PHE A 84 -6.30 9.08 7.05
C PHE A 84 -5.77 9.65 5.75
N ALA A 85 -4.78 10.55 5.85
CA ALA A 85 -4.12 11.14 4.69
C ALA A 85 -5.09 11.73 3.64
N GLY A 86 -6.08 12.50 4.11
CA GLY A 86 -7.08 13.14 3.26
C GLY A 86 -8.24 12.24 2.83
N VAL A 87 -8.17 10.93 3.08
CA VAL A 87 -9.22 9.97 2.69
C VAL A 87 -10.09 9.64 3.88
N ASP A 88 -11.41 9.74 3.70
CA ASP A 88 -12.38 9.32 4.70
C ASP A 88 -12.38 7.80 4.88
N ARG A 89 -12.54 7.37 6.13
CA ARG A 89 -12.46 5.97 6.54
C ARG A 89 -13.61 5.62 7.46
N GLN A 90 -13.96 4.35 7.42
CA GLN A 90 -14.83 3.73 8.40
C GLN A 90 -14.07 2.58 9.05
N ILE A 91 -14.24 2.41 10.35
CA ILE A 91 -13.78 1.22 11.06
C ILE A 91 -14.94 0.24 11.05
N VAL A 92 -14.72 -0.88 10.38
CA VAL A 92 -15.72 -1.94 10.22
C VAL A 92 -15.17 -3.20 10.88
N GLY A 93 -15.99 -3.87 11.69
CA GLY A 93 -15.61 -5.15 12.29
C GLY A 93 -15.40 -6.20 11.20
N SER A 94 -14.39 -7.06 11.34
CA SER A 94 -14.07 -8.10 10.36
C SER A 94 -15.24 -9.05 10.10
N GLU A 95 -16.08 -9.29 11.11
CA GLU A 95 -17.27 -10.13 11.03
C GLU A 95 -18.31 -9.57 10.04
N PHE A 96 -18.39 -8.25 9.89
CA PHE A 96 -19.29 -7.64 8.91
C PHE A 96 -18.83 -7.96 7.48
N LEU A 97 -17.53 -7.85 7.20
CA LEU A 97 -16.98 -8.18 5.90
C LEU A 97 -17.12 -9.69 5.60
N GLU A 98 -16.94 -10.54 6.61
CA GLU A 98 -17.23 -11.97 6.49
C GLU A 98 -18.69 -12.22 6.09
N ILE A 99 -19.66 -11.56 6.75
CA ILE A 99 -21.08 -11.69 6.42
C ILE A 99 -21.36 -11.23 4.99
N VAL A 100 -20.79 -10.10 4.56
CA VAL A 100 -20.91 -9.62 3.18
C VAL A 100 -20.36 -10.67 2.21
N TYR A 101 -19.17 -11.21 2.50
CA TYR A 101 -18.53 -12.23 1.68
C TYR A 101 -19.44 -13.47 1.52
N ARG A 102 -19.92 -14.04 2.64
CA ARG A 102 -20.77 -15.24 2.62
C ARG A 102 -22.07 -14.99 1.85
N ASN A 103 -22.71 -13.84 2.05
CA ASN A 103 -23.93 -13.48 1.35
C ASN A 103 -23.70 -13.36 -0.18
N PHE A 104 -22.56 -12.82 -0.62
CA PHE A 104 -22.23 -12.75 -2.05
C PHE A 104 -22.12 -14.16 -2.64
N MET A 105 -21.40 -15.05 -1.97
CA MET A 105 -21.23 -16.44 -2.42
C MET A 105 -22.55 -17.20 -2.49
N GLU A 106 -23.45 -17.00 -1.52
CA GLU A 106 -24.77 -17.61 -1.50
C GLU A 106 -25.71 -17.04 -2.57
N ALA A 107 -25.65 -15.73 -2.83
CA ALA A 107 -26.59 -15.06 -3.71
C ALA A 107 -26.24 -15.16 -5.21
N MET A 108 -24.95 -15.11 -5.56
CA MET A 108 -24.52 -14.92 -6.96
C MET A 108 -23.90 -16.17 -7.59
N GLY A 109 -23.80 -17.27 -6.85
CA GLY A 109 -22.98 -18.40 -7.30
C GLY A 109 -21.49 -18.03 -7.28
N LYS A 110 -20.66 -19.07 -7.27
CA LYS A 110 -19.26 -18.96 -6.92
C LYS A 110 -18.45 -18.03 -7.84
N GLU A 111 -18.42 -18.29 -9.15
CA GLU A 111 -17.60 -17.53 -10.10
C GLU A 111 -18.00 -16.04 -10.17
N GLU A 112 -19.30 -15.76 -10.14
CA GLU A 112 -19.80 -14.37 -10.18
C GLU A 112 -19.48 -13.63 -8.89
N ALA A 113 -19.63 -14.29 -7.73
CA ALA A 113 -19.25 -13.72 -6.43
C ALA A 113 -17.75 -13.42 -6.35
N GLN A 114 -16.89 -14.34 -6.82
CA GLN A 114 -15.44 -14.14 -6.88
C GLN A 114 -15.07 -12.91 -7.70
N LYS A 115 -15.65 -12.80 -8.91
CA LYS A 115 -15.44 -11.65 -9.80
C LYS A 115 -15.94 -10.35 -9.17
N ALA A 116 -17.13 -10.38 -8.58
CA ALA A 116 -17.71 -9.20 -7.93
C ALA A 116 -16.84 -8.71 -6.75
N MET A 117 -16.33 -9.64 -5.93
CA MET A 117 -15.44 -9.33 -4.82
C MET A 117 -14.12 -8.72 -5.28
N TYR A 118 -13.50 -9.28 -6.33
CA TYR A 118 -12.30 -8.73 -6.96
C TYR A 118 -12.54 -7.31 -7.51
N ASP A 119 -13.56 -7.13 -8.35
CA ASP A 119 -13.84 -5.86 -9.02
C ASP A 119 -14.20 -4.74 -8.04
N MET A 120 -14.98 -5.07 -7.00
CA MET A 120 -15.37 -4.12 -5.97
C MET A 120 -14.14 -3.58 -5.23
N HIS A 121 -13.24 -4.46 -4.80
CA HIS A 121 -12.06 -4.06 -4.04
C HIS A 121 -10.99 -3.41 -4.92
N TYR A 122 -10.87 -3.83 -6.19
CA TYR A 122 -10.05 -3.11 -7.17
C TYR A 122 -10.47 -1.64 -7.25
N LYS A 123 -11.77 -1.38 -7.47
CA LYS A 123 -12.30 0.00 -7.57
C LYS A 123 -12.13 0.77 -6.27
N ALA A 124 -12.42 0.15 -5.13
CA ALA A 124 -12.27 0.79 -3.82
C ALA A 124 -10.82 1.25 -3.57
N MET A 125 -9.83 0.41 -3.91
CA MET A 125 -8.43 0.79 -3.77
C MET A 125 -7.99 1.82 -4.83
N GLU A 126 -8.50 1.74 -6.05
CA GLU A 126 -8.25 2.74 -7.09
C GLU A 126 -8.72 4.13 -6.67
N GLU A 127 -9.94 4.25 -6.16
CA GLU A 127 -10.49 5.50 -5.60
C GLU A 127 -9.67 5.98 -4.39
N GLN A 128 -9.37 5.07 -3.46
CA GLN A 128 -8.55 5.38 -2.29
C GLN A 128 -7.16 5.93 -2.65
N LEU A 129 -6.49 5.38 -3.66
CA LEU A 129 -5.17 5.84 -4.10
C LEU A 129 -5.24 7.12 -4.94
N ALA A 130 -6.39 7.42 -5.55
CA ALA A 130 -6.62 8.68 -6.26
C ALA A 130 -6.83 9.86 -5.29
N GLU A 131 -7.42 9.61 -4.12
CA GLU A 131 -7.70 10.62 -3.10
C GLU A 131 -6.58 10.77 -2.05
N LEU A 132 -5.62 9.85 -2.03
CA LEU A 132 -4.56 9.83 -1.04
C LEU A 132 -3.65 11.07 -1.16
N ASP A 133 -3.53 11.83 -0.08
CA ASP A 133 -2.54 12.90 0.04
C ASP A 133 -1.15 12.29 0.32
N TYR A 134 -0.42 12.00 -0.74
CA TYR A 134 0.93 11.42 -0.66
C TYR A 134 1.91 12.30 0.09
N GLN A 135 1.73 13.62 0.17
CA GLN A 135 2.64 14.51 0.91
C GLN A 135 2.42 14.42 2.42
N SER A 136 1.19 14.12 2.84
CA SER A 136 0.91 13.78 4.24
C SER A 136 1.48 12.42 4.64
N VAL A 137 1.59 11.50 3.69
CA VAL A 137 2.06 10.13 3.93
C VAL A 137 3.57 10.01 3.82
N LEU A 138 4.15 10.45 2.72
CA LEU A 138 5.55 10.28 2.34
C LEU A 138 6.33 11.60 2.55
N PRO A 139 7.68 11.55 2.64
CA PRO A 139 8.48 12.75 2.52
C PRO A 139 8.12 13.52 1.25
N ALA A 140 8.08 14.85 1.32
CA ALA A 140 7.65 15.70 0.20
C ALA A 140 8.45 15.46 -1.09
N PHE A 141 9.75 15.10 -0.98
CA PHE A 141 10.55 14.77 -2.16
C PHE A 141 10.25 13.36 -2.71
N CYS A 142 9.68 12.44 -1.93
CA CYS A 142 9.27 11.11 -2.40
C CYS A 142 7.85 11.11 -2.98
N ALA A 143 6.96 11.99 -2.51
CA ALA A 143 5.55 12.02 -2.92
C ALA A 143 5.34 12.05 -4.45
N PRO A 144 6.10 12.84 -5.24
CA PRO A 144 5.96 12.84 -6.70
C PRO A 144 6.17 11.49 -7.38
N LEU A 145 6.92 10.57 -6.76
CA LEU A 145 7.14 9.21 -7.28
C LEU A 145 5.86 8.34 -7.28
N PHE A 146 4.83 8.75 -6.54
CA PHE A 146 3.59 7.99 -6.35
C PHE A 146 2.32 8.76 -6.78
N GLU A 147 2.42 10.08 -6.96
CA GLU A 147 1.33 10.90 -7.50
C GLU A 147 1.06 10.57 -8.99
N ALA A 148 2.11 10.19 -9.72
CA ALA A 148 2.08 9.79 -11.12
C ALA A 148 2.70 8.40 -11.32
N PRO A 149 2.36 7.71 -12.44
CA PRO A 149 3.05 6.49 -12.85
C PRO A 149 4.57 6.62 -12.84
N VAL A 150 5.25 5.69 -12.18
CA VAL A 150 6.71 5.65 -12.18
C VAL A 150 7.24 5.11 -13.51
N ASP A 151 8.28 5.75 -14.05
CA ASP A 151 9.01 5.21 -15.20
C ASP A 151 9.89 4.04 -14.74
N LEU A 152 9.52 2.82 -15.13
CA LEU A 152 10.28 1.61 -14.78
C LEU A 152 11.70 1.63 -15.38
N GLY A 153 11.91 2.24 -16.55
CA GLY A 153 13.24 2.39 -17.15
C GLY A 153 14.14 3.32 -16.35
N LEU A 154 13.56 4.32 -15.67
CA LEU A 154 14.29 5.16 -14.73
C LEU A 154 14.72 4.36 -13.49
N LEU A 155 13.86 3.49 -12.97
CA LEU A 155 14.23 2.61 -11.85
C LEU A 155 15.33 1.63 -12.26
N ASP A 156 15.26 1.07 -13.47
CA ASP A 156 16.29 0.14 -13.97
C ASP A 156 17.66 0.81 -14.15
N SER A 157 17.68 2.09 -14.52
CA SER A 157 18.90 2.87 -14.74
C SER A 157 19.48 3.53 -13.47
N ASN A 158 18.69 3.69 -12.40
CA ASN A 158 19.14 4.26 -11.13
C ASN A 158 18.86 3.30 -9.95
N PRO A 159 19.85 2.47 -9.55
CA PRO A 159 19.68 1.49 -8.46
C PRO A 159 19.32 2.10 -7.10
N ALA A 160 19.78 3.32 -6.82
CA ALA A 160 19.48 4.04 -5.58
C ALA A 160 18.02 4.47 -5.55
N LEU A 161 17.54 5.07 -6.65
CA LEU A 161 16.13 5.43 -6.78
C LEU A 161 15.22 4.20 -6.75
N ALA A 162 15.59 3.12 -7.45
CA ALA A 162 14.86 1.86 -7.38
C ALA A 162 14.76 1.32 -5.97
N ARG A 163 15.83 1.46 -5.18
CA ARG A 163 15.83 1.06 -3.78
C ARG A 163 14.94 1.95 -2.94
N LEU A 164 15.03 3.27 -3.08
CA LEU A 164 14.16 4.21 -2.37
C LEU A 164 12.68 3.95 -2.70
N TYR A 165 12.37 3.78 -3.98
CA TYR A 165 11.03 3.46 -4.44
C TYR A 165 10.50 2.18 -3.78
N ARG A 166 11.31 1.11 -3.71
CA ARG A 166 10.92 -0.13 -3.02
C ARG A 166 10.63 0.08 -1.54
N GLU A 167 11.47 0.84 -0.83
CA GLU A 167 11.22 1.14 0.59
C GLU A 167 9.91 1.91 0.79
N MET A 168 9.63 2.88 -0.08
CA MET A 168 8.38 3.66 -0.02
C MET A 168 7.17 2.81 -0.43
N GLU A 169 7.29 1.93 -1.43
CA GLU A 169 6.26 0.97 -1.82
C GLU A 169 5.93 0.01 -0.67
N CYS A 170 6.94 -0.61 -0.05
CA CYS A 170 6.77 -1.47 1.12
C CYS A 170 6.09 -0.75 2.29
N MET A 171 6.42 0.52 2.50
CA MET A 171 5.78 1.32 3.52
C MET A 171 4.31 1.62 3.20
N LEU A 172 4.00 2.04 1.98
CA LEU A 172 2.62 2.27 1.55
C LEU A 172 1.79 1.00 1.70
N LEU A 173 2.34 -0.15 1.35
CA LEU A 173 1.66 -1.43 1.54
C LEU A 173 1.37 -1.73 3.01
N ARG A 174 2.37 -1.51 3.87
CA ARG A 174 2.16 -1.67 5.30
C ARG A 174 1.03 -0.76 5.79
N LEU A 175 1.04 0.50 5.38
CA LEU A 175 0.02 1.49 5.76
C LEU A 175 -1.38 1.12 5.25
N LEU A 176 -1.48 0.71 3.99
CA LEU A 176 -2.76 0.48 3.32
C LEU A 176 -3.37 -0.88 3.64
N PHE A 177 -2.57 -1.89 3.97
CA PHE A 177 -3.02 -3.28 4.17
C PHE A 177 -2.82 -3.82 5.58
N ASN A 178 -1.60 -3.70 6.13
CA ASN A 178 -1.29 -4.29 7.44
C ASN A 178 -2.00 -3.54 8.55
N GLU A 179 -1.82 -2.24 8.54
CA GLU A 179 -2.33 -1.34 9.55
C GLU A 179 -3.86 -1.14 9.46
N SER A 180 -4.46 -1.46 8.31
CA SER A 180 -5.91 -1.51 8.09
C SER A 180 -6.55 -2.88 8.37
N GLY A 181 -5.74 -3.89 8.72
CA GLY A 181 -6.21 -5.20 9.14
C GLY A 181 -6.52 -6.19 8.01
N TRP A 182 -6.10 -5.92 6.77
CA TRP A 182 -6.29 -6.84 5.65
C TRP A 182 -5.30 -8.01 5.64
N GLY A 183 -4.11 -7.79 6.19
CA GLY A 183 -3.01 -8.76 6.21
C GLY A 183 -1.66 -8.08 6.01
N SER A 184 -0.58 -8.85 6.05
CA SER A 184 0.79 -8.34 5.92
C SER A 184 1.38 -8.72 4.55
N PRO A 185 1.16 -7.91 3.49
CA PRO A 185 1.74 -8.15 2.18
C PRO A 185 3.25 -7.84 2.15
N ALA A 186 3.99 -8.62 1.36
CA ALA A 186 5.38 -8.39 1.01
C ALA A 186 5.57 -8.73 -0.48
N PHE A 187 6.13 -7.80 -1.26
CA PHE A 187 6.48 -8.06 -2.65
C PHE A 187 7.87 -8.68 -2.74
N ASP A 188 8.00 -9.65 -3.63
CA ASP A 188 9.32 -10.09 -4.09
C ASP A 188 9.99 -8.95 -4.87
N SER A 189 11.32 -8.91 -4.82
CA SER A 189 12.12 -7.88 -5.48
C SER A 189 11.79 -7.76 -6.98
N MET A 190 11.78 -6.53 -7.48
CA MET A 190 11.72 -6.18 -8.91
C MET A 190 12.68 -7.02 -9.78
N PRO A 191 12.33 -7.35 -11.05
CA PRO A 191 11.22 -6.85 -11.88
C PRO A 191 9.97 -7.75 -11.96
N ILE A 192 8.95 -7.32 -12.73
CA ILE A 192 7.69 -8.03 -13.00
C ILE A 192 7.94 -9.21 -13.97
N PRO A 193 7.30 -10.40 -13.82
CA PRO A 193 6.19 -10.71 -12.93
C PRO A 193 6.60 -10.77 -11.45
N ARG A 194 5.82 -10.07 -10.62
CA ARG A 194 6.04 -10.03 -9.17
C ARG A 194 5.22 -11.13 -8.49
N ARG A 195 5.76 -11.66 -7.40
CA ARG A 195 4.96 -12.40 -6.43
C ARG A 195 4.68 -11.52 -5.23
N VAL A 196 3.50 -11.69 -4.66
CA VAL A 196 3.14 -11.07 -3.39
C VAL A 196 2.85 -12.17 -2.40
N THR A 197 3.51 -12.11 -1.26
CA THR A 197 3.22 -12.98 -0.13
C THR A 197 2.36 -12.20 0.84
N VAL A 198 1.25 -12.75 1.30
CA VAL A 198 0.39 -12.13 2.31
C VAL A 198 0.24 -13.07 3.50
N ARG A 199 0.71 -12.61 4.66
CA ARG A 199 0.51 -13.31 5.94
C ARG A 199 -0.70 -12.77 6.67
N ASN A 200 -1.36 -13.61 7.46
CA ASN A 200 -2.53 -13.25 8.26
C ASN A 200 -3.61 -12.58 7.39
N SER A 201 -3.87 -13.13 6.20
CA SER A 201 -4.92 -12.61 5.32
C SER A 201 -6.27 -12.79 6.01
N VAL A 202 -7.00 -11.69 6.18
CA VAL A 202 -8.27 -11.69 6.90
C VAL A 202 -9.31 -12.59 6.19
N GLU A 203 -9.33 -12.58 4.86
CA GLU A 203 -10.20 -13.47 4.07
C GLU A 203 -9.88 -14.95 4.32
N SER A 204 -8.59 -15.29 4.40
CA SER A 204 -8.16 -16.67 4.63
C SER A 204 -8.59 -17.19 6.00
N GLU A 205 -8.64 -16.32 7.01
CA GLU A 205 -9.08 -16.66 8.36
C GLU A 205 -10.60 -16.81 8.45
N TRP A 206 -11.38 -16.03 7.70
CA TRP A 206 -12.85 -16.13 7.69
C TRP A 206 -13.36 -17.47 7.14
N ILE A 207 -12.69 -18.00 6.12
CA ILE A 207 -13.24 -19.11 5.31
C ILE A 207 -12.56 -20.44 5.61
N ARG A 208 -11.42 -20.47 6.30
CA ARG A 208 -10.70 -21.72 6.59
C ARG A 208 -11.60 -22.74 7.32
N PRO A 209 -11.61 -24.02 6.89
CA PRO A 209 -10.88 -24.59 5.75
C PRO A 209 -11.59 -24.36 4.39
N SER A 210 -10.80 -24.26 3.33
CA SER A 210 -11.28 -24.19 1.94
C SER A 210 -10.57 -25.21 1.05
N ASP A 211 -11.24 -25.68 0.01
CA ASP A 211 -10.67 -26.58 -1.00
C ASP A 211 -9.87 -25.83 -2.09
N GLU A 212 -9.97 -24.51 -2.14
CA GLU A 212 -9.31 -23.65 -3.13
C GLU A 212 -8.93 -22.27 -2.55
N PRO A 213 -8.07 -21.50 -3.26
CA PRO A 213 -7.79 -20.10 -2.90
C PRO A 213 -9.04 -19.24 -2.83
N ILE A 214 -9.12 -18.30 -1.89
CA ILE A 214 -10.33 -17.51 -1.62
C ILE A 214 -10.11 -16.01 -1.36
N CYS A 215 -8.88 -15.51 -1.44
CA CYS A 215 -8.58 -14.12 -1.14
C CYS A 215 -8.80 -13.20 -2.37
N TYR A 216 -10.04 -13.17 -2.89
CA TYR A 216 -10.37 -12.41 -4.10
C TYR A 216 -10.39 -10.90 -3.85
N ALA A 217 -10.81 -10.45 -2.67
CA ALA A 217 -10.76 -9.04 -2.30
C ALA A 217 -9.31 -8.55 -2.25
N MET A 218 -8.43 -9.28 -1.56
CA MET A 218 -7.00 -9.01 -1.49
C MET A 218 -6.36 -8.96 -2.89
N ALA A 219 -6.70 -9.90 -3.77
CA ALA A 219 -6.23 -9.88 -5.15
C ALA A 219 -6.64 -8.59 -5.89
N GLY A 220 -7.91 -8.17 -5.75
CA GLY A 220 -8.40 -6.91 -6.31
C GLY A 220 -7.68 -5.67 -5.77
N LEU A 221 -7.51 -5.58 -4.44
CA LEU A 221 -6.77 -4.50 -3.78
C LEU A 221 -5.32 -4.43 -4.29
N LEU A 222 -4.62 -5.56 -4.33
CA LEU A 222 -3.23 -5.64 -4.80
C LEU A 222 -3.12 -5.24 -6.27
N ALA A 223 -4.04 -5.68 -7.13
CA ALA A 223 -4.07 -5.35 -8.55
C ALA A 223 -4.24 -3.84 -8.79
N ALA A 224 -5.16 -3.19 -8.08
CA ALA A 224 -5.34 -1.75 -8.16
C ALA A 224 -4.11 -0.99 -7.66
N PHE A 225 -3.51 -1.43 -6.56
CA PHE A 225 -2.29 -0.85 -6.01
C PHE A 225 -1.13 -0.89 -7.01
N VAL A 226 -0.80 -2.07 -7.54
CA VAL A 226 0.31 -2.19 -8.50
C VAL A 226 0.01 -1.45 -9.80
N SER A 227 -1.25 -1.43 -10.25
CA SER A 227 -1.63 -0.76 -11.48
C SER A 227 -1.53 0.75 -11.36
N ARG A 228 -1.94 1.30 -10.23
CA ARG A 228 -1.89 2.75 -9.99
C ARG A 228 -0.47 3.28 -9.98
N ILE A 229 0.44 2.59 -9.27
CA ILE A 229 1.80 3.11 -9.08
C ILE A 229 2.66 2.89 -10.33
N SER A 230 2.50 1.77 -11.03
CA SER A 230 3.19 1.54 -12.31
C SER A 230 2.60 2.31 -13.49
N GLY A 231 1.33 2.71 -13.40
CA GLY A 231 0.55 3.28 -14.50
C GLY A 231 0.20 2.31 -15.63
N GLU A 232 0.48 1.03 -15.47
CA GLU A 232 0.06 -0.01 -16.39
C GLU A 232 -1.01 -0.88 -15.73
N LYS A 233 -1.81 -1.59 -16.50
CA LYS A 233 -2.82 -2.48 -15.94
C LYS A 233 -2.23 -3.83 -15.56
N TYR A 234 -2.56 -4.29 -14.35
CA TYR A 234 -2.15 -5.57 -13.81
C TYR A 234 -3.36 -6.36 -13.31
N VAL A 235 -3.26 -7.67 -13.50
CA VAL A 235 -4.15 -8.66 -12.90
C VAL A 235 -3.37 -9.41 -11.84
N VAL A 236 -4.00 -9.63 -10.69
CA VAL A 236 -3.42 -10.39 -9.59
C VAL A 236 -4.29 -11.62 -9.33
N CYS A 237 -3.66 -12.78 -9.22
CA CYS A 237 -4.35 -14.04 -8.94
C CYS A 237 -3.69 -14.73 -7.74
N GLU A 238 -4.51 -15.23 -6.82
CA GLU A 238 -4.02 -16.08 -5.72
C GLU A 238 -3.67 -17.47 -6.27
N THR A 239 -2.45 -17.91 -5.99
CA THR A 239 -1.88 -19.19 -6.46
C THR A 239 -1.71 -20.20 -5.32
N GLN A 240 -1.61 -19.73 -4.09
CA GLN A 240 -1.60 -20.54 -2.86
C GLN A 240 -2.33 -19.76 -1.76
N CYS A 241 -3.07 -20.44 -0.89
CA CYS A 241 -3.89 -19.80 0.13
C CYS A 241 -3.73 -20.46 1.49
N ALA A 242 -3.68 -19.65 2.54
CA ALA A 242 -3.62 -20.17 3.90
C ALA A 242 -4.91 -20.93 4.29
N ALA A 243 -6.05 -20.59 3.69
CA ALA A 243 -7.31 -21.30 3.91
C ALA A 243 -7.30 -22.74 3.38
N THR A 244 -6.44 -23.06 2.41
CA THR A 244 -6.24 -24.41 1.87
C THR A 244 -5.13 -25.19 2.59
N GLY A 245 -4.67 -24.69 3.73
CA GLY A 245 -3.63 -25.33 4.55
C GLY A 245 -2.19 -24.93 4.23
N ALA A 246 -1.96 -23.92 3.38
CA ALA A 246 -0.63 -23.32 3.22
C ALA A 246 -0.26 -22.43 4.43
N ASP A 247 1.03 -22.13 4.61
CA ASP A 247 1.51 -21.25 5.68
C ASP A 247 1.13 -19.77 5.45
N GLU A 248 1.07 -19.35 4.19
CA GLU A 248 0.77 -17.99 3.77
C GLU A 248 0.08 -17.97 2.41
N CYS A 249 -0.53 -16.84 2.05
CA CYS A 249 -1.16 -16.66 0.75
C CYS A 249 -0.13 -16.13 -0.26
N LEU A 250 -0.03 -16.75 -1.45
CA LEU A 250 0.85 -16.31 -2.53
C LEU A 250 0.05 -15.85 -3.73
N PHE A 251 0.37 -14.66 -4.24
CA PHE A 251 -0.29 -14.05 -5.39
C PHE A 251 0.71 -13.87 -6.54
N SER A 252 0.25 -14.11 -7.76
CA SER A 252 0.97 -13.83 -9.00
C SER A 252 0.47 -12.53 -9.61
N VAL A 253 1.38 -11.61 -9.93
CA VAL A 253 1.08 -10.33 -10.57
C VAL A 253 1.48 -10.39 -12.03
N VAL A 254 0.52 -10.23 -12.93
CA VAL A 254 0.72 -10.35 -14.38
C VAL A 254 0.18 -9.10 -15.08
N ARG A 255 0.97 -8.55 -16.02
CA ARG A 255 0.53 -7.40 -16.81
C ARG A 255 -0.65 -7.80 -17.70
N GLU A 256 -1.70 -6.99 -17.69
CA GLU A 256 -2.81 -7.12 -18.64
C GLU A 256 -2.32 -6.67 -20.03
N LYS A 257 -2.52 -7.53 -21.05
CA LYS A 257 -2.05 -7.27 -22.42
C LYS A 257 -2.99 -6.34 -23.18
#